data_AF-A0A4R5KLP8-F1
#
_entry.id   AF-A0A4R5KLP8-F1
#
_cell.length_a   1.000
_cell.length_b   1.000
_cell.length_c   1.000
_cell.angle_alpha   90.00
_cell.angle_beta   90.00
_cell.angle_gamma   90.00
#
_symmetry.space_group_name_H-M   'P 1'
#
loop_
_entity.id
_entity.type
_entity.pdbx_description
1 polymer ?
#
loop_
_entity_poly.entity_id
_entity_poly.type
_entity_poly.pdbx_seq_one_letter_code
_entity_poly.pdbx_strand_id
1 'polypeptide(L)'
;MGRLFWQSLEVFDGRIVHSEVDMAAALFRHIQYATNNGKVRPAITIFRQERNGSKIQIWNHQLIRYAGYERKDVVVGDPASIRLTKACYRLGSKGNETQFDVLPIVIQIDDRIPRWFDVPEQYVLALSSFNLKSESLVHVLDELNGQFEWRITVY
;
A
#
# COMPACT_ATOMS: atom_id res chain seq x y z
N MET A 1 -9.27 6.63 17.78
CA MET A 1 -8.22 6.42 18.79
C MET A 1 -6.90 6.31 18.05
N GLY A 2 -5.84 7.05 18.43
CA GLY A 2 -4.57 7.15 17.67
C GLY A 2 -3.94 8.56 17.64
N ARG A 3 -4.65 9.59 18.10
CA ARG A 3 -4.19 10.99 18.09
C ARG A 3 -3.17 11.34 19.19
N LEU A 4 -2.74 10.38 20.02
CA LEU A 4 -1.78 10.64 21.10
C LEU A 4 -0.36 10.97 20.58
N PHE A 5 -0.02 10.54 19.36
CA PHE A 5 1.32 10.69 18.79
C PHE A 5 1.40 11.75 17.67
N TRP A 6 0.48 12.71 17.64
CA TRP A 6 0.43 13.73 16.59
C TRP A 6 1.70 14.60 16.55
N GLN A 7 2.33 14.83 17.70
CA GLN A 7 3.56 15.63 17.81
C GLN A 7 4.80 14.92 17.24
N SER A 8 4.76 13.59 17.11
CA SER A 8 5.86 12.80 16.54
C SER A 8 5.64 12.43 15.07
N LEU A 9 4.65 13.03 14.42
CA LEU A 9 4.41 12.82 12.98
C LEU A 9 5.56 13.44 12.18
N GLU A 10 6.31 12.61 11.48
CA GLU A 10 7.34 13.06 10.55
C GLU A 10 6.68 13.65 9.29
N VAL A 11 7.12 14.81 8.85
CA VAL A 11 6.59 15.46 7.65
C VAL A 11 7.70 15.56 6.59
N PHE A 12 7.58 14.75 5.55
CA PHE A 12 8.43 14.86 4.36
C PHE A 12 7.86 15.87 3.39
N ASP A 13 8.60 16.96 3.15
CA ASP A 13 8.27 17.92 2.11
C ASP A 13 8.68 17.38 0.73
N GLY A 14 7.68 17.07 -0.10
CA GLY A 14 7.82 16.65 -1.49
C GLY A 14 7.28 17.68 -2.48
N ARG A 15 7.04 18.93 -2.08
CA ARG A 15 6.38 19.94 -2.93
C ARG A 15 7.20 20.38 -4.14
N ILE A 16 8.51 20.15 -4.12
CA ILE A 16 9.42 20.43 -5.25
C ILE A 16 9.47 19.29 -6.28
N VAL A 17 8.77 18.19 -6.02
CA VAL A 17 8.80 17.00 -6.88
C VAL A 17 7.81 17.17 -8.04
N HIS A 18 8.29 16.97 -9.27
CA HIS A 18 7.51 17.23 -10.49
C HIS A 18 7.43 16.04 -11.45
N SER A 19 8.18 14.96 -11.22
CA SER A 19 8.18 13.76 -12.07
C SER A 19 7.63 12.56 -11.32
N GLU A 20 6.99 11.63 -12.04
CA GLU A 20 6.47 10.39 -11.48
C GLU A 20 7.58 9.54 -10.86
N VAL A 21 8.80 9.61 -11.42
CA VAL A 21 9.98 8.88 -10.93
C VAL A 21 10.43 9.41 -9.57
N ASP A 22 10.57 10.73 -9.45
CA ASP A 22 10.97 11.38 -8.20
C ASP A 22 9.89 11.23 -7.13
N MET A 23 8.62 11.22 -7.53
CA MET A 23 7.51 10.90 -6.65
C MET A 23 7.59 9.48 -6.12
N ALA A 24 7.83 8.49 -7.00
CA ALA A 24 8.01 7.10 -6.59
C ALA A 24 9.19 6.96 -5.60
N ALA A 25 10.31 7.62 -5.86
CA ALA A 25 11.45 7.65 -4.95
C ALA A 25 11.09 8.25 -3.58
N ALA A 26 10.32 9.35 -3.55
CA ALA A 26 9.84 9.95 -2.32
C ALA A 26 8.89 9.04 -1.54
N LEU A 27 8.03 8.27 -2.23
CA LEU A 27 7.15 7.28 -1.63
C LEU A 27 7.93 6.06 -1.10
N PHE A 28 8.96 5.59 -1.79
CA PHE A 28 9.83 4.52 -1.29
C PHE A 28 10.61 4.95 -0.06
N ARG A 29 11.13 6.18 -0.03
CA ARG A 29 11.74 6.76 1.17
C ARG A 29 10.74 6.81 2.33
N HIS A 30 9.50 7.20 2.06
CA HIS A 30 8.44 7.21 3.06
C HIS A 30 8.20 5.82 3.63
N ILE A 31 8.03 4.80 2.78
CA ILE A 31 7.84 3.41 3.20
C ILE A 31 9.02 2.95 4.06
N GLN A 32 10.25 3.18 3.62
CA GLN A 32 11.44 2.78 4.36
C GLN A 32 11.50 3.42 5.76
N TYR A 33 11.22 4.72 5.85
CA TYR A 33 11.16 5.44 7.12
C TYR A 33 10.04 4.93 8.02
N ALA A 34 8.83 4.77 7.46
CA ALA A 34 7.64 4.38 8.21
C ALA A 34 7.76 2.93 8.71
N THR A 35 8.33 2.01 7.92
CA THR A 35 8.50 0.61 8.30
C THR A 35 9.51 0.45 9.44
N ASN A 36 10.65 1.15 9.41
CA ASN A 36 11.68 1.18 10.46
C ASN A 36 11.91 -0.19 11.16
N ASN A 37 12.20 -1.22 10.35
CA ASN A 37 12.43 -2.60 10.79
C ASN A 37 11.32 -3.16 11.72
N GLY A 38 10.06 -2.83 11.44
CA GLY A 38 8.89 -3.25 12.21
C GLY A 38 8.52 -2.32 13.37
N LYS A 39 9.38 -1.35 13.73
CA LYS A 39 9.05 -0.31 14.71
C LYS A 39 8.41 0.88 14.01
N VAL A 40 7.15 0.71 13.62
CA VAL A 40 6.44 1.65 12.74
C VAL A 40 6.52 3.09 13.25
N ARG A 41 6.89 4.03 12.36
CA ARG A 41 6.95 5.47 12.64
C ARG A 41 5.82 6.19 11.89
N PRO A 42 5.06 7.09 12.54
CA PRO A 42 4.08 7.91 11.85
C PRO A 42 4.82 8.92 10.95
N ALA A 43 4.47 8.93 9.66
CA ALA A 43 5.00 9.88 8.69
C ALA A 43 3.92 10.29 7.69
N ILE A 44 4.09 11.46 7.08
CA ILE A 44 3.32 11.94 5.94
C ILE A 44 4.29 12.52 4.89
N THR A 45 4.03 12.27 3.62
CA THR A 45 4.75 12.93 2.51
C THR A 45 3.81 13.87 1.78
N ILE A 46 4.12 15.16 1.81
CA ILE A 46 3.28 16.20 1.22
C ILE A 46 3.83 16.58 -0.15
N PHE A 47 3.14 16.18 -1.21
CA PHE A 47 3.43 16.61 -2.57
C PHE A 47 2.85 17.98 -2.88
N ARG A 48 3.21 18.55 -4.04
CA ARG A 48 2.67 19.84 -4.48
C ARG A 48 1.15 19.82 -4.53
N GLN A 49 0.56 20.92 -4.10
CA GLN A 49 -0.87 21.14 -4.15
C GLN A 49 -1.35 21.28 -5.60
N GLU A 50 -2.57 20.83 -5.88
CA GLU A 50 -3.22 21.07 -7.17
C GLU A 50 -3.39 22.59 -7.37
N ARG A 51 -2.84 23.13 -8.46
CA ARG A 51 -2.94 24.55 -8.85
C ARG A 51 -2.91 24.68 -10.37
N ASN A 52 -3.68 25.64 -10.89
CA ASN A 52 -3.71 26.02 -12.31
C ASN A 52 -3.90 24.83 -13.27
N GLY A 53 -4.79 23.89 -12.91
CA GLY A 53 -5.06 22.70 -13.71
C GLY A 53 -4.04 21.58 -13.58
N SER A 54 -2.93 21.78 -12.86
CA SER A 54 -1.96 20.71 -12.64
C SER A 54 -2.33 19.84 -11.43
N LYS A 55 -2.35 18.53 -11.65
CA LYS A 55 -2.87 17.51 -10.76
C LYS A 55 -1.86 16.39 -10.53
N ILE A 56 -1.84 15.86 -9.32
CA ILE A 56 -1.10 14.65 -8.96
C ILE A 56 -2.09 13.64 -8.40
N GLN A 57 -2.03 12.40 -8.88
CA GLN A 57 -2.83 11.30 -8.38
C GLN A 57 -1.97 10.09 -8.09
N ILE A 58 -2.09 9.58 -6.87
CA ILE A 58 -1.63 8.23 -6.49
C ILE A 58 -2.89 7.37 -6.48
N TRP A 59 -2.95 6.34 -7.34
CA TRP A 59 -4.16 5.52 -7.46
C TRP A 59 -4.31 4.49 -6.33
N ASN A 60 -3.21 4.17 -5.66
CA ASN A 60 -3.17 3.23 -4.56
C ASN A 60 -3.97 3.75 -3.36
N HIS A 61 -4.82 2.90 -2.78
CA HIS A 61 -5.49 3.22 -1.51
C HIS A 61 -4.52 3.20 -0.32
N GLN A 62 -3.52 2.32 -0.38
CA GLN A 62 -2.42 2.16 0.57
C GLN A 62 -1.14 1.90 -0.25
N LEU A 63 0.00 2.43 0.20
CA LEU A 63 1.26 2.32 -0.53
C LEU A 63 1.75 0.86 -0.66
N ILE A 64 1.49 0.03 0.36
CA ILE A 64 1.72 -1.41 0.33
C ILE A 64 0.36 -2.08 0.45
N ARG A 65 -0.03 -2.83 -0.58
CA ARG A 65 -1.27 -3.61 -0.59
C ARG A 65 -1.13 -4.80 -1.53
N TYR A 66 -1.76 -5.92 -1.18
CA TYR A 66 -1.79 -7.08 -2.06
C TYR A 66 -2.73 -6.88 -3.25
N ALA A 67 -2.40 -7.52 -4.37
CA ALA A 67 -3.22 -7.57 -5.56
C ALA A 67 -4.44 -8.49 -5.38
N GLY A 68 -5.47 -8.27 -6.19
CA GLY A 68 -6.67 -9.08 -6.24
C GLY A 68 -6.95 -9.58 -7.64
N TYR A 69 -7.13 -10.88 -7.80
CA TYR A 69 -7.39 -11.54 -9.07
C TYR A 69 -8.75 -12.22 -9.04
N GLU A 70 -9.53 -12.04 -10.09
CA GLU A 70 -10.83 -12.70 -10.26
C GLU A 70 -10.68 -13.78 -11.33
N ARG A 71 -10.91 -15.05 -10.96
CA ARG A 71 -10.76 -16.20 -11.84
C ARG A 71 -12.04 -17.03 -11.87
N LYS A 72 -12.78 -16.93 -12.98
CA LYS A 72 -14.04 -17.66 -13.25
C LYS A 72 -15.13 -17.41 -12.21
N ASP A 73 -14.92 -17.83 -10.95
CA ASP A 73 -15.80 -17.59 -9.80
C ASP A 73 -15.04 -17.47 -8.44
N VAL A 74 -13.70 -17.47 -8.46
CA VAL A 74 -12.86 -17.41 -7.24
C VAL A 74 -12.02 -16.14 -7.25
N VAL A 75 -11.93 -15.50 -6.09
CA VAL A 75 -11.00 -14.39 -5.86
C VAL A 75 -9.71 -14.91 -5.23
N VAL A 76 -8.56 -14.51 -5.79
CA VAL A 76 -7.22 -14.78 -5.25
C VAL A 76 -6.60 -13.46 -4.80
N GLY A 77 -6.03 -13.43 -3.60
CA GLY A 77 -5.46 -12.21 -3.02
C GLY A 77 -6.52 -11.32 -2.37
N ASP A 78 -6.40 -9.99 -2.52
CA ASP A 78 -7.29 -9.01 -1.89
C ASP A 78 -8.45 -8.60 -2.83
N PRO A 79 -9.72 -8.96 -2.53
CA PRO A 79 -10.87 -8.58 -3.35
C PRO A 79 -11.02 -7.06 -3.57
N ALA A 80 -10.67 -6.25 -2.57
CA ALA A 80 -10.81 -4.80 -2.66
C ALA A 80 -9.71 -4.16 -3.53
N SER A 81 -8.69 -4.93 -3.93
CA SER A 81 -7.65 -4.52 -4.87
C SER A 81 -7.96 -4.86 -6.34
N ILE A 82 -8.98 -5.69 -6.64
CA ILE A 82 -9.27 -6.20 -7.99
C ILE A 82 -9.31 -5.10 -9.05
N ARG A 83 -9.98 -3.98 -8.75
CA ARG A 83 -10.12 -2.86 -9.70
C ARG A 83 -8.76 -2.26 -10.06
N LEU A 84 -7.89 -2.06 -9.06
CA LEU A 84 -6.55 -1.50 -9.26
C LEU A 84 -5.64 -2.53 -9.94
N THR A 85 -5.69 -3.80 -9.55
CA THR A 85 -4.95 -4.89 -10.20
C THR A 85 -5.26 -4.97 -11.70
N LYS A 86 -6.55 -4.95 -12.08
CA LYS A 86 -6.97 -4.92 -13.49
C LYS A 86 -6.45 -3.67 -14.22
N ALA A 87 -6.36 -2.53 -13.54
CA ALA A 87 -5.83 -1.30 -14.13
C ALA A 87 -4.31 -1.38 -14.35
N CYS A 88 -3.55 -1.91 -13.39
CA CYS A 88 -2.12 -2.15 -13.54
C CYS A 88 -1.80 -3.07 -14.72
N TYR A 89 -2.59 -4.14 -14.90
CA TYR A 89 -2.43 -5.07 -16.02
C TYR A 89 -2.65 -4.39 -17.38
N ARG A 90 -3.64 -3.49 -17.48
CA ARG A 90 -3.86 -2.69 -18.71
C ARG A 90 -2.72 -1.72 -19.00
N LEU A 91 -1.99 -1.28 -17.97
CA LEU A 91 -0.78 -0.44 -18.12
C LEU A 91 0.49 -1.27 -18.41
N GLY A 92 0.36 -2.60 -18.54
CA GLY A 92 1.46 -3.51 -18.88
C GLY A 92 2.21 -4.09 -17.67
N SER A 93 1.78 -3.80 -16.44
CA SER A 93 2.31 -4.47 -15.25
C SER A 93 1.94 -5.97 -15.26
N LYS A 94 2.77 -6.79 -14.64
CA LYS A 94 2.57 -8.25 -14.52
C LYS A 94 2.69 -8.65 -13.05
N GLY A 95 1.74 -9.43 -12.57
CA GLY A 95 1.82 -10.12 -11.29
C GLY A 95 2.19 -11.59 -11.48
N ASN A 96 2.52 -12.27 -10.38
CA ASN A 96 2.71 -13.72 -10.34
C ASN A 96 1.37 -14.47 -10.15
N GLU A 97 0.29 -13.70 -9.99
CA GLU A 97 -1.07 -14.12 -9.69
C GLU A 97 -1.21 -14.94 -8.40
N THR A 98 -0.41 -14.60 -7.38
CA THR A 98 -0.44 -15.24 -6.06
C THR A 98 -1.29 -14.46 -5.06
N GLN A 99 -1.55 -15.07 -3.90
CA GLN A 99 -2.29 -14.41 -2.80
C GLN A 99 -1.56 -13.21 -2.18
N PHE A 100 -0.23 -13.11 -2.37
CA PHE A 100 0.63 -12.15 -1.69
C PHE A 100 1.39 -11.23 -2.67
N ASP A 101 0.94 -11.16 -3.91
CA ASP A 101 1.53 -10.25 -4.89
C ASP A 101 1.33 -8.80 -4.44
N VAL A 102 2.42 -8.04 -4.33
CA VAL A 102 2.36 -6.63 -3.95
C VAL A 102 2.00 -5.79 -5.17
N LEU A 103 1.01 -4.92 -5.02
CA LEU A 103 0.65 -3.99 -6.08
C LEU A 103 1.76 -2.95 -6.30
N PRO A 104 2.07 -2.62 -7.57
CA PRO A 104 2.94 -1.50 -7.85
C PRO A 104 2.27 -0.18 -7.41
N ILE A 105 3.09 0.83 -7.16
CA ILE A 105 2.60 2.20 -6.95
C ILE A 105 2.29 2.80 -8.31
N VAL A 106 1.06 3.27 -8.51
CA VAL A 106 0.61 3.92 -9.74
C VAL A 106 0.45 5.41 -9.51
N ILE A 107 1.19 6.19 -10.31
CA ILE A 107 1.27 7.64 -10.22
C ILE A 107 0.84 8.22 -11.57
N GLN A 108 -0.02 9.22 -11.51
CA GLN A 108 -0.46 9.99 -12.66
C GLN A 108 -0.26 11.48 -12.39
N ILE A 109 0.37 12.17 -13.33
CA ILE A 109 0.50 13.63 -13.33
C ILE A 109 -0.34 14.18 -14.48
N ASP A 110 -1.25 15.09 -14.15
CA ASP A 110 -2.21 15.68 -15.08
C ASP A 110 -2.94 14.59 -15.90
N ASP A 111 -3.14 14.81 -17.20
CA ASP A 111 -3.79 13.86 -18.11
C ASP A 111 -2.80 12.90 -18.80
N ARG A 112 -1.57 12.78 -18.27
CA ARG A 112 -0.58 11.85 -18.81
C ARG A 112 -0.99 10.40 -18.56
N ILE A 113 -0.46 9.51 -19.38
CA ILE A 113 -0.59 8.07 -19.14
C ILE A 113 0.02 7.75 -17.77
N PRO A 114 -0.73 7.10 -16.85
CA PRO A 114 -0.22 6.72 -15.54
C PRO A 114 1.01 5.82 -15.66
N ARG A 115 1.97 6.05 -14.77
CA ARG A 115 3.17 5.22 -14.63
C ARG A 115 3.08 4.38 -13.38
N TRP A 116 3.55 3.14 -13.48
CA TRP A 116 3.60 2.22 -12.35
C TRP A 116 5.06 1.91 -11.99
N PHE A 117 5.30 1.68 -10.70
CA PHE A 117 6.60 1.40 -10.13
C PHE A 117 6.47 0.24 -9.15
N ASP A 118 7.20 -0.85 -9.40
CA ASP A 118 7.22 -1.98 -8.48
C ASP A 118 7.83 -1.57 -7.14
N VAL A 119 7.19 -1.99 -6.05
CA VAL A 119 7.71 -1.77 -4.70
C VAL A 119 8.84 -2.79 -4.48
N PRO A 120 10.08 -2.34 -4.20
CA PRO A 120 11.17 -3.27 -3.89
C PRO A 120 10.81 -4.19 -2.72
N GLU A 121 11.06 -5.50 -2.88
CA GLU A 121 10.70 -6.53 -1.89
C GLU A 121 11.26 -6.22 -0.49
N GLN A 122 12.46 -5.62 -0.43
CA GLN A 122 13.11 -5.20 0.81
C GLN A 122 12.31 -4.18 1.65
N TYR A 123 11.34 -3.49 1.05
CA TYR A 123 10.48 -2.55 1.75
C TYR A 123 9.16 -3.18 2.23
N VAL A 124 8.88 -4.42 1.83
CA VAL A 124 7.69 -5.17 2.20
C VAL A 124 8.04 -6.06 3.38
N LEU A 125 7.76 -5.57 4.60
CA LEU A 125 7.88 -6.41 5.80
C LEU A 125 6.65 -7.32 5.90
N ALA A 126 6.77 -8.55 5.43
CA ALA A 126 5.76 -9.58 5.67
C ALA A 126 6.01 -10.26 7.02
N LEU A 127 4.99 -10.33 7.87
CA LEU A 127 5.04 -11.17 9.06
C LEU A 127 4.86 -12.63 8.62
N SER A 128 5.91 -13.43 8.70
CA SER A 128 5.75 -14.88 8.67
C SER A 128 4.98 -15.29 9.92
N SER A 129 3.75 -15.77 9.75
CA SER A 129 2.97 -16.31 10.87
C SER A 129 3.75 -17.49 11.47
N PHE A 130 4.28 -17.31 12.68
CA PHE A 130 4.87 -18.40 13.44
C PHE A 130 3.80 -19.45 13.75
N ASN A 131 4.15 -20.72 13.51
CA ASN A 131 3.34 -21.90 13.72
C ASN A 131 2.95 -22.04 15.21
N LEU A 132 1.73 -21.64 15.58
CA LEU A 132 1.16 -21.88 16.90
C LEU A 132 0.55 -23.28 16.93
N LYS A 133 1.39 -24.30 17.16
CA LYS A 133 0.91 -25.62 17.59
C LYS A 133 0.42 -25.51 19.03
N SER A 134 -0.88 -25.31 19.20
CA SER A 134 -1.60 -25.49 20.46
C SER A 134 -3.05 -25.81 20.12
N GLU A 135 -3.44 -27.07 20.32
CA GLU A 135 -4.78 -27.62 20.00
C GLU A 135 -5.92 -27.03 20.84
N SER A 136 -5.64 -26.12 21.77
CA SER A 136 -6.62 -25.65 22.75
C SER A 136 -7.40 -24.39 22.33
N LEU A 137 -7.21 -23.85 21.12
CA LEU A 137 -7.83 -22.57 20.71
C LEU A 137 -8.78 -22.65 19.52
N VAL A 138 -9.05 -23.83 18.96
CA VAL A 138 -10.02 -23.98 17.85
C VAL A 138 -11.42 -23.51 18.27
N HIS A 139 -11.77 -23.63 19.56
CA HIS A 139 -13.05 -23.13 20.07
C HIS A 139 -13.12 -21.61 20.31
N VAL A 140 -11.99 -20.91 20.40
CA VAL A 140 -11.98 -19.45 20.65
C VAL A 140 -11.95 -18.66 19.32
N LEU A 141 -11.46 -19.26 18.24
CA LEU A 141 -11.31 -18.58 16.95
C LEU A 141 -12.62 -18.49 16.14
N ASP A 142 -13.61 -19.34 16.42
CA ASP A 142 -14.93 -19.24 15.78
C ASP A 142 -15.77 -18.06 16.33
N GLU A 143 -15.53 -17.63 17.57
CA GLU A 143 -16.23 -16.46 18.17
C GLU A 143 -15.60 -15.11 17.78
N LEU A 144 -14.39 -15.09 17.23
CA LEU A 144 -13.66 -13.84 16.94
C LEU A 144 -13.58 -13.47 15.45
N ASN A 145 -14.17 -14.27 14.55
CA ASN A 145 -14.19 -14.02 13.09
C ASN A 145 -15.02 -12.79 12.66
N GLY A 146 -15.53 -11.98 13.59
CA GLY A 146 -16.30 -10.76 13.32
C GLY A 146 -15.63 -9.44 13.73
N GLN A 147 -14.45 -9.46 14.36
CA GLN A 147 -13.80 -8.24 14.82
C GLN A 147 -12.28 -8.32 14.58
N PHE A 148 -11.69 -7.23 14.12
CA PHE A 148 -10.27 -7.00 13.81
C PHE A 148 -9.90 -7.00 12.32
N GLU A 149 -10.41 -5.97 11.65
CA GLU A 149 -9.90 -5.46 10.37
C GLU A 149 -8.68 -4.55 10.67
N TRP A 150 -7.45 -5.04 10.49
CA TRP A 150 -6.24 -4.20 10.61
C TRP A 150 -6.08 -3.33 9.35
N ARG A 151 -6.75 -2.17 9.30
CA ARG A 151 -6.53 -1.15 8.27
C ARG A 151 -5.37 -0.25 8.65
N ILE A 152 -4.18 -0.48 8.10
CA ILE A 152 -3.11 0.51 8.10
C ILE A 152 -3.46 1.59 7.06
N THR A 153 -4.15 2.65 7.48
CA THR A 153 -4.39 3.83 6.63
C THR A 153 -3.23 4.79 6.85
N VAL A 154 -2.39 4.96 5.83
CA VAL A 154 -1.37 6.02 5.79
C VAL A 154 -2.10 7.29 5.33
N TYR A 155 -2.09 8.33 6.16
CA TYR A 155 -2.64 9.66 5.87
C TYR A 155 -1.57 10.58 5.29
#